data_AF-A0A9D9C294-F1
#
_entry.id   AF-A0A9D9C294-F1
#
_cell.length_a   1.000
_cell.length_b   1.000
_cell.length_c   1.000
_cell.angle_alpha   90.00
_cell.angle_beta   90.00
_cell.angle_gamma   90.00
#
_symmetry.space_group_name_H-M   'P 1'
#
loop_
_entity.id
_entity.type
_entity.pdbx_description
1 polymer ?
#
loop_
_entity_poly.entity_id
_entity_poly.type
_entity_poly.pdbx_seq_one_letter_code
_entity_poly.pdbx_strand_id
1 'polypeptide(L)'
;MLNYQELINKAKDYGFSDIQVNESTEESLTLFVSNGLVEKNNSANLTSVIIKGIYNGKLATLELEDLNRDVDAILSELKESASFITSKEECEIFAGSASYPEVKEEASDYVNYPTSYKIEKLIQLEKDIKAVDPRIVAVPYCVYGEEKHALKIVNSKGLDLAKSVNECAVFAQVVAMENGQASNGSKETAKINLADLDFDKVLKDSTKEALDHLNAKSTKSGAYDVVIENNAMSSLFSTYQTMYNGEAALRKMAFLAGKENTKVFNEMVNIIDDPLMNHEEVLHKTPFDSEGVACYTKDLVKDGVFKGLIHNLKTAKAFGTTSTGNASNTSVRGYNTYIAPGKKSKEELLADLG
;
A
#
# COMPACT_ATOMS: atom_id res chain seq x y z
N MET A 1 21.76 -13.97 -15.81
CA MET A 1 21.22 -13.04 -14.82
C MET A 1 21.89 -11.69 -15.02
N LEU A 2 21.09 -10.65 -15.22
CA LEU A 2 21.51 -9.31 -15.60
C LEU A 2 22.46 -8.70 -14.55
N ASN A 3 23.65 -8.26 -14.98
CA ASN A 3 24.61 -7.61 -14.10
C ASN A 3 24.35 -6.09 -14.09
N TYR A 4 23.75 -5.58 -13.01
CA TYR A 4 23.40 -4.16 -12.91
C TYR A 4 24.63 -3.24 -12.93
N GLN A 5 25.77 -3.68 -12.38
CA GLN A 5 26.99 -2.88 -12.42
C GLN A 5 27.57 -2.78 -13.84
N GLU A 6 27.52 -3.88 -14.60
CA GLU A 6 27.91 -3.86 -16.02
C GLU A 6 26.99 -2.92 -16.82
N LEU A 7 25.67 -3.01 -16.62
CA LEU A 7 24.69 -2.16 -17.27
C LEU A 7 24.90 -0.67 -16.95
N ILE A 8 25.12 -0.33 -15.68
CA ILE A 8 25.40 1.03 -15.24
C ILE A 8 26.71 1.56 -15.86
N ASN A 9 27.75 0.73 -15.90
CA ASN A 9 29.05 1.11 -16.45
C ASN A 9 28.97 1.36 -17.96
N LYS A 10 28.32 0.45 -18.71
CA LYS A 10 28.15 0.56 -20.17
C LYS A 10 27.19 1.68 -20.59
N ALA A 11 26.23 2.09 -19.75
CA ALA A 11 25.25 3.10 -20.11
C ALA A 11 25.87 4.43 -20.58
N LYS A 12 27.04 4.82 -20.03
CA LYS A 12 27.77 6.02 -20.45
C LYS A 12 28.23 5.94 -21.91
N ASP A 13 28.67 4.77 -22.35
CA ASP A 13 29.12 4.55 -23.74
C ASP A 13 27.97 4.67 -24.74
N TYR A 14 26.73 4.44 -24.28
CA TYR A 14 25.52 4.65 -25.07
C TYR A 14 25.02 6.10 -25.09
N GLY A 15 25.63 6.97 -24.28
CA GLY A 15 25.30 8.39 -24.17
C GLY A 15 24.24 8.72 -23.12
N PHE A 16 23.93 7.80 -22.20
CA PHE A 16 23.08 8.11 -21.06
C PHE A 16 23.84 8.98 -20.05
N SER A 17 23.19 10.04 -19.60
CA SER A 17 23.72 10.89 -18.51
C SER A 17 23.57 10.22 -17.16
N ASP A 18 22.42 9.57 -16.92
CA ASP A 18 22.12 8.83 -15.70
C ASP A 18 21.28 7.59 -16.01
N ILE A 19 21.40 6.55 -15.18
CA ILE A 19 20.60 5.33 -15.26
C ILE A 19 20.29 4.78 -13.87
N GLN A 20 19.09 4.24 -13.67
CA GLN A 20 18.65 3.59 -12.45
C GLN A 20 17.98 2.25 -12.78
N VAL A 21 18.21 1.26 -11.94
CA VAL A 21 17.57 -0.05 -11.97
C VAL A 21 16.77 -0.22 -10.70
N ASN A 22 15.51 -0.60 -10.83
CA ASN A 22 14.65 -1.00 -9.72
C ASN A 22 14.28 -2.47 -9.94
N GLU A 23 14.77 -3.37 -9.09
CA GLU A 23 14.41 -4.79 -9.10
C GLU A 23 13.36 -5.01 -8.01
N SER A 24 12.23 -5.63 -8.37
CA SER A 24 11.21 -6.07 -7.44
C SER A 24 11.09 -7.59 -7.52
N THR A 25 11.07 -8.26 -6.36
CA THR A 25 10.82 -9.71 -6.26
C THR A 25 9.59 -9.95 -5.41
N GLU A 26 8.74 -10.88 -5.83
CA GLU A 26 7.57 -11.34 -5.09
C GLU A 26 7.60 -12.86 -4.97
N GLU A 27 7.43 -13.36 -3.77
CA GLU A 27 7.11 -14.76 -3.50
C GLU A 27 5.78 -14.79 -2.75
N SER A 28 4.77 -15.49 -3.26
CA SER A 28 3.45 -15.52 -2.62
C SER A 28 2.78 -16.89 -2.70
N LEU A 29 1.92 -17.16 -1.71
CA LEU A 29 1.02 -18.31 -1.67
C LEU A 29 -0.37 -17.81 -1.24
N THR A 30 -1.41 -18.17 -2.00
CA THR A 30 -2.80 -17.89 -1.66
C THR A 30 -3.62 -19.17 -1.71
N LEU A 31 -4.33 -19.45 -0.62
CA LEU A 31 -5.17 -20.62 -0.43
C LEU A 31 -6.62 -20.19 -0.30
N PHE A 32 -7.52 -20.87 -1.01
CA PHE A 32 -8.96 -20.64 -0.93
C PHE A 32 -9.64 -21.92 -0.48
N VAL A 33 -10.37 -21.85 0.63
CA VAL A 33 -11.21 -22.93 1.15
C VAL A 33 -12.66 -22.50 1.13
N SER A 34 -13.52 -23.40 0.65
CA SER A 34 -14.97 -23.28 0.72
C SER A 34 -15.59 -24.68 0.78
N ASN A 35 -16.63 -24.84 1.59
CA ASN A 35 -17.35 -26.10 1.79
C ASN A 35 -16.46 -27.28 2.23
N GLY A 36 -15.44 -27.01 3.03
CA GLY A 36 -14.46 -27.99 3.49
C GLY A 36 -13.52 -28.49 2.39
N LEU A 37 -13.55 -27.87 1.21
CA LEU A 37 -12.73 -28.20 0.05
C LEU A 37 -11.75 -27.07 -0.25
N VAL A 38 -10.58 -27.44 -0.76
CA VAL A 38 -9.61 -26.47 -1.31
C VAL A 38 -10.06 -26.14 -2.73
N GLU A 39 -10.57 -24.93 -2.92
CA GLU A 39 -11.04 -24.43 -4.22
C GLU A 39 -9.87 -23.99 -5.10
N LYS A 40 -8.88 -23.33 -4.51
CA LYS A 40 -7.69 -22.81 -5.23
C LYS A 40 -6.46 -22.84 -4.34
N ASN A 41 -5.32 -23.08 -4.98
CA ASN A 41 -3.99 -22.96 -4.41
C ASN A 41 -3.10 -22.28 -5.47
N ASN A 42 -2.77 -21.02 -5.22
CA ASN A 42 -1.97 -20.21 -6.13
C ASN A 42 -0.63 -19.90 -5.47
N SER A 43 0.46 -20.16 -6.19
CA SER A 43 1.80 -19.74 -5.77
C SER A 43 2.45 -18.93 -6.88
N ALA A 44 3.12 -17.83 -6.52
CA ALA A 44 3.89 -17.03 -7.46
C ALA A 44 5.33 -16.85 -6.97
N ASN A 45 6.25 -16.80 -7.93
CA ASN A 45 7.62 -16.32 -7.73
C ASN A 45 7.96 -15.47 -8.96
N LEU A 46 8.01 -14.16 -8.76
CA LEU A 46 8.15 -13.18 -9.84
C LEU A 46 9.35 -12.28 -9.53
N THR A 47 10.14 -12.02 -10.56
CA THR A 47 11.14 -10.94 -10.54
C THR A 47 10.86 -10.02 -11.71
N SER A 48 10.70 -8.72 -11.42
CA SER A 48 10.59 -7.68 -12.44
C SER A 48 11.66 -6.62 -12.23
N VAL A 49 12.15 -6.07 -13.33
CA VAL A 49 13.19 -5.04 -13.33
C VAL A 49 12.75 -3.87 -14.17
N ILE A 50 12.69 -2.70 -13.55
CA ILE A 50 12.41 -1.42 -14.21
C ILE A 50 13.71 -0.63 -14.35
N ILE A 51 14.12 -0.39 -15.59
CA ILE A 51 15.31 0.37 -15.94
C ILE A 51 14.89 1.75 -16.44
N LYS A 52 15.41 2.80 -15.80
CA LYS A 52 15.16 4.20 -16.15
C LYS A 52 16.47 4.84 -16.62
N GLY A 53 16.50 5.46 -17.80
CA GLY A 53 17.72 6.08 -18.35
C GLY A 53 17.46 7.47 -18.91
N ILE A 54 18.35 8.43 -18.63
CA ILE A 54 18.29 9.79 -19.17
C ILE A 54 19.22 9.94 -20.37
N TYR A 55 18.63 9.98 -21.57
CA TYR A 55 19.34 10.19 -22.84
C TYR A 55 18.88 11.50 -23.48
N ASN A 56 19.83 12.39 -23.83
CA ASN A 56 19.54 13.73 -24.38
C ASN A 56 18.48 14.52 -23.56
N GLY A 57 18.53 14.41 -22.23
CA GLY A 57 17.59 15.06 -21.31
C GLY A 57 16.19 14.45 -21.28
N LYS A 58 15.98 13.25 -21.85
CA LYS A 58 14.72 12.50 -21.83
C LYS A 58 14.86 11.26 -20.97
N LEU A 59 13.92 11.07 -20.03
CA LEU A 59 13.84 9.88 -19.20
C LEU A 59 13.03 8.80 -19.92
N ALA A 60 13.71 7.78 -20.43
CA ALA A 60 13.08 6.56 -20.91
C ALA A 60 12.97 5.53 -19.80
N THR A 61 11.97 4.66 -19.89
CA THR A 61 11.76 3.53 -18.98
C THR A 61 11.59 2.26 -19.81
N LEU A 62 12.19 1.17 -19.36
CA LEU A 62 12.02 -0.18 -19.89
C LEU A 62 11.74 -1.13 -18.72
N GLU A 63 10.79 -2.03 -18.88
CA GLU A 63 10.42 -3.03 -17.87
C GLU A 63 10.71 -4.43 -18.41
N LEU A 64 11.34 -5.26 -17.59
CA LEU A 64 11.87 -6.57 -17.96
C LEU A 64 11.46 -7.63 -16.92
N GLU A 65 11.01 -8.79 -17.40
CA GLU A 65 10.84 -10.00 -16.57
C GLU A 65 11.91 -11.06 -16.92
N ASP A 66 12.46 -11.03 -18.14
CA ASP A 66 13.59 -11.88 -18.54
C ASP A 66 14.94 -11.21 -18.24
N LEU A 67 15.62 -11.72 -17.21
CA LEU A 67 16.93 -11.24 -16.77
C LEU A 67 18.11 -11.89 -17.50
N ASN A 68 17.88 -12.66 -18.56
CA ASN A 68 18.93 -13.25 -19.40
C ASN A 68 19.17 -12.46 -20.69
N ARG A 69 18.59 -11.26 -20.79
CA ARG A 69 18.81 -10.35 -21.91
C ARG A 69 20.23 -9.77 -21.89
N ASP A 70 20.75 -9.57 -23.09
CA ASP A 70 22.03 -8.92 -23.33
C ASP A 70 21.98 -7.42 -22.97
N VAL A 71 23.04 -6.94 -22.29
CA VAL A 71 23.12 -5.54 -21.80
C VAL A 71 23.11 -4.53 -22.95
N ASP A 72 23.79 -4.83 -24.04
CA ASP A 72 23.88 -3.94 -25.21
C ASP A 72 22.52 -3.83 -25.92
N ALA A 73 21.76 -4.93 -25.99
CA ALA A 73 20.39 -4.93 -26.48
C ALA A 73 19.46 -4.06 -25.59
N ILE A 74 19.55 -4.19 -24.27
CA ILE A 74 18.76 -3.40 -23.31
C ILE A 74 19.04 -1.90 -23.47
N LEU A 75 20.32 -1.51 -23.50
CA LEU A 75 20.72 -0.10 -23.62
C LEU A 75 20.34 0.49 -24.98
N SER A 76 20.41 -0.30 -26.06
CA SER A 76 19.95 0.11 -27.39
C SER A 76 18.46 0.38 -27.42
N GLU A 77 17.64 -0.52 -26.88
CA GLU A 77 16.18 -0.38 -26.81
C GLU A 77 15.77 0.82 -25.94
N LEU A 78 16.41 0.98 -24.77
CA LEU A 78 16.14 2.12 -23.89
C LEU A 78 16.49 3.46 -24.56
N LYS A 79 17.56 3.50 -25.35
CA LYS A 79 18.00 4.69 -26.10
C LYS A 79 17.04 5.01 -27.24
N GLU A 80 16.62 3.99 -27.98
CA GLU A 80 15.61 4.13 -29.02
C GLU A 80 14.30 4.67 -28.43
N SER A 81 13.84 4.09 -27.32
CA SER A 81 12.66 4.57 -26.58
C SER A 81 12.79 6.06 -26.20
N ALA A 82 13.94 6.48 -25.67
CA ALA A 82 14.20 7.88 -25.33
C ALA A 82 14.11 8.83 -26.53
N SER A 83 14.49 8.37 -27.74
CA SER A 83 14.49 9.17 -28.96
C SER A 83 13.08 9.57 -29.42
N PHE A 84 12.05 8.82 -29.02
CA PHE A 84 10.65 9.12 -29.34
C PHE A 84 9.98 10.09 -28.36
N ILE A 85 10.65 10.45 -27.25
CA ILE A 85 10.08 11.32 -26.21
C ILE A 85 10.18 12.79 -26.63
N THR A 86 9.02 13.40 -26.89
CA THR A 86 8.92 14.81 -27.31
C THR A 86 8.68 15.79 -26.15
N SER A 87 8.24 15.29 -24.98
CA SER A 87 8.01 16.11 -23.78
C SER A 87 9.26 16.90 -23.39
N LYS A 88 9.11 18.18 -23.04
CA LYS A 88 10.19 19.05 -22.57
C LYS A 88 10.32 19.10 -21.05
N GLU A 89 9.60 18.23 -20.34
CA GLU A 89 9.72 18.11 -18.90
C GLU A 89 11.17 17.78 -18.52
N GLU A 90 11.70 18.52 -17.55
CA GLU A 90 12.99 18.20 -16.99
C GLU A 90 12.89 16.94 -16.12
N CYS A 91 13.88 16.07 -16.22
CA CYS A 91 13.93 14.81 -15.48
C CYS A 91 15.25 14.68 -14.71
N GLU A 92 15.25 13.86 -13.67
CA GLU A 92 16.43 13.54 -12.89
C GLU A 92 16.40 12.11 -12.37
N ILE A 93 17.57 11.52 -12.18
CA ILE A 93 17.78 10.34 -11.34
C ILE A 93 18.34 10.83 -10.01
N PHE A 94 17.73 10.41 -8.90
CA PHE A 94 18.07 10.88 -7.57
C PHE A 94 19.43 10.35 -7.12
N ALA A 95 20.29 11.22 -6.57
CA ALA A 95 21.63 10.81 -6.12
C ALA A 95 21.60 10.01 -4.81
N GLY A 96 20.54 10.17 -4.01
CA GLY A 96 20.43 9.62 -2.67
C GLY A 96 20.25 10.70 -1.61
N SER A 97 19.62 10.31 -0.50
CA SER A 97 19.43 11.15 0.67
C SER A 97 20.68 11.13 1.54
N ALA A 98 20.90 12.19 2.33
CA ALA A 98 22.06 12.27 3.24
C ALA A 98 22.07 11.16 4.30
N SER A 99 20.89 10.68 4.70
CA SER A 99 20.69 9.57 5.62
C SER A 99 19.36 8.89 5.31
N TYR A 100 19.25 7.61 5.67
CA TYR A 100 18.01 6.84 5.58
C TYR A 100 17.57 6.37 6.96
N PRO A 101 16.25 6.29 7.23
CA PRO A 101 15.74 5.64 8.42
C PRO A 101 16.19 4.19 8.50
N GLU A 102 16.64 3.75 9.68
CA GLU A 102 16.92 2.34 9.93
C GLU A 102 15.60 1.59 10.16
N VAL A 103 15.34 0.61 9.29
CA VAL A 103 14.21 -0.31 9.41
C VAL A 103 14.78 -1.72 9.45
N LYS A 104 14.45 -2.47 10.49
CA LYS A 104 14.88 -3.87 10.60
C LYS A 104 14.00 -4.73 9.72
N GLU A 105 14.62 -5.57 8.91
CA GLU A 105 13.91 -6.63 8.21
C GLU A 105 13.57 -7.74 9.21
N GLU A 106 12.31 -8.15 9.19
CA GLU A 106 11.81 -9.24 10.01
C GLU A 106 11.44 -10.40 9.10
N ALA A 107 12.11 -11.55 9.29
CA ALA A 107 11.73 -12.78 8.61
C ALA A 107 10.43 -13.30 9.24
N SER A 108 9.54 -13.81 8.41
CA SER A 108 8.31 -14.45 8.91
C SER A 108 8.52 -15.92 9.25
N ASP A 109 7.82 -16.38 10.28
CA ASP A 109 7.73 -17.79 10.62
C ASP A 109 6.82 -18.62 9.69
N TYR A 110 6.02 -18.00 8.80
CA TYR A 110 5.07 -18.73 7.94
C TYR A 110 5.74 -19.78 7.05
N VAL A 111 7.03 -19.60 6.74
CA VAL A 111 7.85 -20.53 5.95
C VAL A 111 8.08 -21.86 6.66
N ASN A 112 7.94 -21.89 7.98
CA ASN A 112 8.13 -23.09 8.81
C ASN A 112 6.89 -23.99 8.86
N TYR A 113 5.75 -23.51 8.34
CA TYR A 113 4.49 -24.27 8.36
C TYR A 113 4.21 -24.85 6.97
N PRO A 114 3.97 -26.17 6.86
CA PRO A 114 3.62 -26.79 5.59
C PRO A 114 2.25 -26.28 5.11
N THR A 115 2.04 -26.26 3.79
CA THR A 115 0.76 -25.85 3.19
C THR A 115 -0.44 -26.63 3.74
N SER A 116 -0.27 -27.91 4.08
CA SER A 116 -1.32 -28.73 4.69
C SER A 116 -1.80 -28.18 6.04
N TYR A 117 -0.89 -27.68 6.89
CA TYR A 117 -1.25 -27.07 8.17
C TYR A 117 -2.11 -25.82 7.95
N LYS A 118 -1.73 -24.98 6.98
CA LYS A 118 -2.45 -23.75 6.62
C LYS A 118 -3.87 -24.07 6.11
N ILE A 119 -4.01 -25.10 5.28
CA ILE A 119 -5.30 -25.61 4.79
C ILE A 119 -6.16 -26.13 5.96
N GLU A 120 -5.61 -26.94 6.85
CA GLU A 120 -6.33 -27.47 8.01
C GLU A 120 -6.88 -26.35 8.90
N LYS A 121 -6.10 -25.27 9.10
CA LYS A 121 -6.56 -24.07 9.82
C LYS A 121 -7.74 -23.38 9.13
N LEU A 122 -7.70 -23.23 7.81
CA LEU A 122 -8.80 -22.62 7.05
C LEU A 122 -10.08 -23.47 7.07
N ILE A 123 -9.96 -24.79 6.93
CA ILE A 123 -11.11 -25.72 7.03
C ILE A 123 -11.73 -25.65 8.42
N GLN A 124 -10.88 -25.60 9.47
CA GLN A 124 -11.34 -25.48 10.84
C GLN A 124 -12.04 -24.13 11.07
N LEU A 125 -11.47 -23.02 10.59
CA LEU A 125 -12.10 -21.70 10.64
C LEU A 125 -13.49 -21.70 9.98
N GLU A 126 -13.61 -22.28 8.78
CA GLU A 126 -14.89 -22.35 8.07
C GLU A 126 -15.95 -23.13 8.88
N LYS A 127 -15.55 -24.26 9.47
CA LYS A 127 -16.41 -25.08 10.32
C LYS A 127 -16.86 -24.33 11.56
N ASP A 128 -15.96 -23.62 12.21
CA ASP A 128 -16.26 -22.89 13.44
C ASP A 128 -17.17 -21.69 13.17
N ILE A 129 -16.96 -20.97 12.06
CA ILE A 129 -17.88 -19.92 11.58
C ILE A 129 -19.30 -20.47 11.37
N LYS A 130 -19.44 -21.60 10.66
CA LYS A 130 -20.76 -22.22 10.40
C LYS A 130 -21.46 -22.67 11.69
N ALA A 131 -20.70 -22.95 12.75
CA ALA A 131 -21.25 -23.40 14.03
C ALA A 131 -21.76 -22.26 14.93
N VAL A 132 -21.46 -20.99 14.61
CA VAL A 132 -21.81 -19.83 15.46
C VAL A 132 -23.33 -19.62 15.56
N ASP A 133 -24.05 -19.63 14.44
CA ASP A 133 -25.48 -19.34 14.39
C ASP A 133 -26.14 -20.07 13.18
N PRO A 134 -27.29 -20.73 13.34
CA PRO A 134 -27.97 -21.45 12.24
C PRO A 134 -28.40 -20.56 11.08
N ARG A 135 -28.47 -19.23 11.27
CA ARG A 135 -28.74 -18.26 10.19
C ARG A 135 -27.54 -18.06 9.28
N ILE A 136 -26.33 -18.48 9.68
CA ILE A 136 -25.16 -18.50 8.80
C ILE A 136 -25.33 -19.64 7.80
N VAL A 137 -25.72 -19.29 6.57
CA VAL A 137 -26.06 -20.25 5.52
C VAL A 137 -24.90 -20.57 4.59
N ALA A 138 -23.89 -19.69 4.54
CA ALA A 138 -22.70 -19.92 3.72
C ALA A 138 -21.46 -19.20 4.28
N VAL A 139 -20.30 -19.75 3.94
CA VAL A 139 -18.97 -19.15 4.14
C VAL A 139 -18.29 -19.20 2.77
N PRO A 140 -18.55 -18.24 1.86
CA PRO A 140 -18.09 -18.33 0.48
C PRO A 140 -16.57 -18.34 0.36
N TYR A 141 -15.87 -17.70 1.29
CA TYR A 141 -14.42 -17.58 1.29
C TYR A 141 -13.85 -17.73 2.69
N CYS A 142 -12.94 -18.70 2.87
CA CYS A 142 -11.89 -18.68 3.87
C CYS A 142 -10.56 -18.64 3.11
N VAL A 143 -9.81 -17.56 3.26
CA VAL A 143 -8.60 -17.29 2.47
C VAL A 143 -7.42 -17.13 3.41
N TYR A 144 -6.30 -17.75 3.04
CA TYR A 144 -5.00 -17.47 3.62
C TYR A 144 -4.09 -16.94 2.52
N GLY A 145 -3.38 -15.85 2.80
CA GLY A 145 -2.34 -15.31 1.93
C GLY A 145 -1.03 -15.20 2.70
N GLU A 146 0.09 -15.46 2.03
CA GLU A 146 1.41 -15.04 2.49
C GLU A 146 2.20 -14.48 1.32
N GLU A 147 2.99 -13.46 1.60
CA GLU A 147 3.84 -12.82 0.61
C GLU A 147 5.14 -12.31 1.23
N LYS A 148 6.19 -12.40 0.41
CA LYS A 148 7.44 -11.69 0.59
C LYS A 148 7.64 -10.80 -0.62
N HIS A 149 7.77 -9.51 -0.39
CA HIS A 149 8.14 -8.55 -1.41
C HIS A 149 9.50 -7.94 -1.08
N ALA A 150 10.38 -7.81 -2.07
CA ALA A 150 11.64 -7.10 -1.91
C ALA A 150 11.84 -6.10 -3.05
N LEU A 151 12.47 -4.97 -2.73
CA LEU A 151 12.82 -3.91 -3.68
C LEU A 151 14.31 -3.62 -3.54
N LYS A 152 15.02 -3.57 -4.66
CA LYS A 152 16.37 -3.06 -4.77
C LYS A 152 16.45 -1.91 -5.76
N ILE A 153 17.10 -0.82 -5.38
CA ILE A 153 17.35 0.34 -6.25
C ILE A 153 18.85 0.57 -6.34
N VAL A 154 19.40 0.53 -7.55
CA VAL A 154 20.79 0.90 -7.83
C VAL A 154 20.86 1.91 -8.97
N ASN A 155 21.80 2.88 -8.91
CA ASN A 155 21.94 3.86 -9.99
C ASN A 155 23.36 4.36 -10.24
N SER A 156 23.53 5.09 -11.35
CA SER A 156 24.80 5.65 -11.81
C SER A 156 25.40 6.74 -10.89
N LYS A 157 24.64 7.23 -9.90
CA LYS A 157 25.09 8.23 -8.93
C LYS A 157 25.56 7.63 -7.61
N GLY A 158 25.53 6.30 -7.49
CA GLY A 158 26.00 5.57 -6.31
C GLY A 158 24.92 5.24 -5.29
N LEU A 159 23.63 5.42 -5.63
CA LEU A 159 22.54 4.90 -4.81
C LEU A 159 22.57 3.37 -4.86
N ASP A 160 22.52 2.72 -3.69
CA ASP A 160 22.32 1.28 -3.52
C ASP A 160 21.45 1.08 -2.28
N LEU A 161 20.17 0.80 -2.50
CA LEU A 161 19.18 0.63 -1.45
C LEU A 161 18.46 -0.69 -1.64
N ALA A 162 18.15 -1.36 -0.54
CA ALA A 162 17.31 -2.56 -0.54
C ALA A 162 16.36 -2.52 0.65
N LYS A 163 15.17 -3.11 0.47
CA LYS A 163 14.24 -3.41 1.56
C LYS A 163 13.44 -4.66 1.22
N SER A 164 13.13 -5.47 2.21
CA SER A 164 12.19 -6.58 2.11
C SER A 164 11.11 -6.49 3.19
N VAL A 165 9.89 -6.89 2.80
CA VAL A 165 8.71 -6.98 3.66
C VAL A 165 8.14 -8.39 3.54
N ASN A 166 7.64 -8.91 4.66
CA ASN A 166 7.02 -10.24 4.74
C ASN A 166 5.72 -10.13 5.51
N GLU A 167 4.63 -10.67 4.99
CA GLU A 167 3.37 -10.73 5.72
C GLU A 167 2.56 -11.97 5.37
N CYS A 168 1.64 -12.29 6.25
CA CYS A 168 0.58 -13.25 6.01
C CYS A 168 -0.73 -12.69 6.53
N ALA A 169 -1.83 -13.16 5.95
CA ALA A 169 -3.16 -12.72 6.29
C ALA A 169 -4.14 -13.89 6.24
N VAL A 170 -5.18 -13.79 7.06
CA VAL A 170 -6.36 -14.63 6.98
C VAL A 170 -7.60 -13.77 6.84
N PHE A 171 -8.47 -14.16 5.91
CA PHE A 171 -9.73 -13.49 5.61
C PHE A 171 -10.88 -14.50 5.60
N ALA A 172 -12.04 -14.08 6.11
CA ALA A 172 -13.28 -14.84 5.96
C ALA A 172 -14.43 -13.94 5.52
N GLN A 173 -15.30 -14.49 4.66
CA GLN A 173 -16.59 -13.90 4.32
C GLN A 173 -17.72 -14.84 4.76
N VAL A 174 -18.71 -14.27 5.41
CA VAL A 174 -19.86 -14.97 6.01
C VAL A 174 -21.14 -14.41 5.40
N VAL A 175 -22.09 -15.30 5.10
CA VAL A 175 -23.44 -14.94 4.66
C VAL A 175 -24.45 -15.46 5.67
N ALA A 176 -25.24 -14.54 6.22
CA ALA A 176 -26.36 -14.86 7.10
C ALA A 176 -27.69 -14.58 6.40
N MET A 177 -28.72 -15.37 6.70
CA MET A 177 -30.05 -15.21 6.12
C MET A 177 -31.15 -15.39 7.17
N GLU A 178 -32.13 -14.48 7.17
CA GLU A 178 -33.31 -14.54 8.04
C GLU A 178 -34.50 -13.87 7.32
N ASN A 179 -35.69 -14.47 7.39
CA ASN A 179 -36.92 -13.95 6.78
C ASN A 179 -36.79 -13.59 5.27
N GLY A 180 -35.98 -14.33 4.52
CA GLY A 180 -35.72 -14.07 3.10
C GLY A 180 -34.80 -12.87 2.83
N GLN A 181 -34.21 -12.27 3.87
CA GLN A 181 -33.21 -11.23 3.76
C GLN A 181 -31.83 -11.83 4.02
N ALA A 182 -30.88 -11.53 3.13
CA ALA A 182 -29.48 -11.93 3.28
C ALA A 182 -28.63 -10.73 3.73
N SER A 183 -27.62 -11.03 4.52
CA SER A 183 -26.62 -10.10 5.00
C SER A 183 -25.23 -10.73 4.89
N ASN A 184 -24.19 -9.91 4.76
CA ASN A 184 -22.82 -10.35 4.74
C ASN A 184 -21.98 -9.69 5.85
N GLY A 185 -20.93 -10.40 6.23
CA GLY A 185 -19.88 -9.91 7.10
C GLY A 185 -18.55 -10.44 6.62
N SER A 186 -17.49 -9.66 6.76
CA SER A 186 -16.16 -10.04 6.31
C SER A 186 -15.07 -9.37 7.10
N LYS A 187 -14.07 -10.15 7.50
CA LYS A 187 -12.95 -9.66 8.30
C LYS A 187 -11.65 -10.29 7.86
N GLU A 188 -10.60 -9.51 8.06
CA GLU A 188 -9.22 -9.84 7.78
C GLU A 188 -8.37 -9.54 9.01
N THR A 189 -7.35 -10.35 9.21
CA THR A 189 -6.20 -9.99 10.06
C THR A 189 -4.94 -10.29 9.29
N ALA A 190 -3.97 -9.38 9.36
CA ALA A 190 -2.65 -9.54 8.75
C ALA A 190 -1.55 -9.34 9.80
N LYS A 191 -0.47 -10.12 9.69
CA LYS A 191 0.68 -10.13 10.60
C LYS A 191 1.95 -10.49 9.85
N ILE A 192 3.11 -10.15 10.43
CA ILE A 192 4.39 -10.64 9.92
C ILE A 192 4.45 -12.16 10.09
N ASN A 193 4.15 -12.69 11.29
CA ASN A 193 4.19 -14.12 11.58
C ASN A 193 2.81 -14.79 11.51
N LEU A 194 2.78 -16.02 11.04
CA LEU A 194 1.58 -16.88 11.06
C LEU A 194 1.13 -17.14 12.50
N ALA A 195 2.08 -17.36 13.42
CA ALA A 195 1.76 -17.63 14.83
C ALA A 195 0.98 -16.49 15.51
N ASP A 196 1.11 -15.27 14.99
CA ASP A 196 0.46 -14.08 15.53
C ASP A 196 -0.91 -13.80 14.88
N LEU A 197 -1.31 -14.55 13.85
CA LEU A 197 -2.60 -14.38 13.18
C LEU A 197 -3.77 -14.73 14.11
N ASP A 198 -4.77 -13.85 14.14
CA ASP A 198 -5.93 -13.97 15.03
C ASP A 198 -7.16 -14.53 14.28
N PHE A 199 -7.15 -15.85 14.10
CA PHE A 199 -8.26 -16.59 13.49
C PHE A 199 -9.57 -16.41 14.27
N ASP A 200 -9.49 -16.32 15.60
CA ASP A 200 -10.65 -16.15 16.47
C ASP A 200 -11.32 -14.79 16.28
N LYS A 201 -10.52 -13.73 16.09
CA LYS A 201 -11.02 -12.39 15.76
C LYS A 201 -11.71 -12.37 14.41
N VAL A 202 -11.11 -12.99 13.38
CA VAL A 202 -11.77 -13.11 12.07
C VAL A 202 -13.10 -13.83 12.18
N LEU A 203 -13.16 -14.95 12.92
CA LEU A 203 -14.41 -15.67 13.17
C LEU A 203 -15.45 -14.79 13.86
N LYS A 204 -15.10 -14.19 15.01
CA LYS A 204 -16.04 -13.43 15.85
C LYS A 204 -16.55 -12.18 15.13
N ASP A 205 -15.65 -11.42 14.53
CA ASP A 205 -16.00 -10.13 13.95
C ASP A 205 -16.76 -10.32 12.61
N SER A 206 -16.42 -11.33 11.80
CA SER A 206 -17.13 -11.57 10.53
C SER A 206 -18.54 -12.14 10.74
N THR A 207 -18.71 -13.04 11.71
CA THR A 207 -20.03 -13.58 12.07
C THR A 207 -20.90 -12.51 12.74
N LYS A 208 -20.34 -11.72 13.65
CA LYS A 208 -21.04 -10.59 14.27
C LYS A 208 -21.54 -9.60 13.24
N GLU A 209 -20.70 -9.18 12.30
CA GLU A 209 -21.08 -8.23 11.25
C GLU A 209 -22.21 -8.78 10.37
N ALA A 210 -22.13 -10.05 9.95
CA ALA A 210 -23.18 -10.66 9.14
C ALA A 210 -24.53 -10.71 9.86
N LEU A 211 -24.52 -11.02 11.17
CA LEU A 211 -25.73 -11.17 11.99
C LEU A 211 -26.31 -9.82 12.41
N ASP A 212 -25.49 -8.83 12.80
CA ASP A 212 -25.93 -7.51 13.24
C ASP A 212 -26.66 -6.73 12.13
N HIS A 213 -26.27 -6.95 10.88
CA HIS A 213 -26.86 -6.32 9.71
C HIS A 213 -28.22 -6.93 9.30
N LEU A 214 -28.61 -8.09 9.86
CA LEU A 214 -29.91 -8.69 9.58
C LEU A 214 -31.05 -7.81 10.09
N ASN A 215 -32.12 -7.70 9.29
CA ASN A 215 -33.32 -6.94 9.62
C ASN A 215 -33.07 -5.45 9.92
N ALA A 216 -31.96 -4.87 9.42
CA ALA A 216 -31.70 -3.44 9.50
C ALA A 216 -32.88 -2.65 8.93
N LYS A 217 -33.30 -1.59 9.63
CA LYS A 217 -34.46 -0.76 9.26
C LYS A 217 -34.00 0.59 8.74
N SER A 218 -34.72 1.10 7.74
CA SER A 218 -34.50 2.47 7.28
C SER A 218 -34.82 3.48 8.38
N THR A 219 -33.97 4.51 8.47
CA THR A 219 -34.27 5.74 9.21
C THR A 219 -34.94 6.76 8.28
N LYS A 220 -35.59 7.78 8.84
CA LYS A 220 -36.14 8.90 8.06
C LYS A 220 -35.00 9.75 7.48
N SER A 221 -35.20 10.32 6.29
CA SER A 221 -34.26 11.28 5.73
C SER A 221 -34.24 12.57 6.54
N GLY A 222 -33.05 13.12 6.79
CA GLY A 222 -32.87 14.34 7.58
C GLY A 222 -31.41 14.64 7.85
N ALA A 223 -31.14 15.77 8.51
CA ALA A 223 -29.84 16.08 9.08
C ALA A 223 -29.76 15.49 10.49
N TYR A 224 -28.66 14.78 10.78
CA TYR A 224 -28.40 14.14 12.06
C TYR A 224 -26.96 14.41 12.46
N ASP A 225 -26.74 14.56 13.76
CA ASP A 225 -25.39 14.39 14.30
C ASP A 225 -25.04 12.91 14.24
N VAL A 226 -23.82 12.61 13.77
CA VAL A 226 -23.38 11.23 13.53
C VAL A 226 -22.02 10.99 14.17
N VAL A 227 -21.88 9.84 14.81
CA VAL A 227 -20.60 9.25 15.15
C VAL A 227 -20.31 8.19 14.10
N ILE A 228 -19.19 8.34 13.39
CA ILE A 228 -18.79 7.43 12.31
C ILE A 228 -17.71 6.51 12.87
N GLU A 229 -17.92 5.20 12.74
CA GLU A 229 -16.94 4.18 13.14
C GLU A 229 -15.60 4.37 12.41
N ASN A 230 -14.49 4.02 13.06
CA ASN A 230 -13.14 4.21 12.54
C ASN A 230 -12.95 3.64 11.12
N ASN A 231 -13.44 2.42 10.87
CA ASN A 231 -13.31 1.78 9.56
C ASN A 231 -14.12 2.52 8.49
N ALA A 232 -15.34 2.97 8.83
CA ALA A 232 -16.17 3.75 7.90
C ALA A 232 -15.55 5.12 7.61
N MET A 233 -14.96 5.78 8.63
CA MET A 233 -14.23 7.03 8.45
C MET A 233 -12.97 6.84 7.62
N SER A 234 -12.22 5.75 7.82
CA SER A 234 -11.06 5.40 7.00
C SER A 234 -11.45 5.19 5.53
N SER A 235 -12.52 4.45 5.26
CA SER A 235 -13.06 4.28 3.90
C SER A 235 -13.52 5.60 3.28
N LEU A 236 -14.16 6.48 4.05
CA LEU A 236 -14.53 7.80 3.56
C LEU A 236 -13.29 8.65 3.26
N PHE A 237 -12.33 8.66 4.18
CA PHE A 237 -11.10 9.45 4.07
C PHE A 237 -10.23 9.01 2.89
N SER A 238 -10.16 7.72 2.58
CA SER A 238 -9.38 7.21 1.44
C SER A 238 -9.85 7.78 0.10
N THR A 239 -11.12 8.17 -0.03
CA THR A 239 -11.64 8.84 -1.24
C THR A 239 -11.06 10.26 -1.44
N TYR A 240 -10.51 10.87 -0.39
CA TYR A 240 -9.94 12.21 -0.41
C TYR A 240 -8.43 12.24 -0.63
N GLN A 241 -7.76 11.12 -0.91
CA GLN A 241 -6.31 11.10 -1.14
C GLN A 241 -5.83 12.06 -2.25
N THR A 242 -6.67 12.34 -3.23
CA THR A 242 -6.38 13.29 -4.31
C THR A 242 -6.23 14.73 -3.83
N MET A 243 -6.76 15.08 -2.64
CA MET A 243 -6.79 16.45 -2.14
C MET A 243 -5.40 17.02 -1.85
N TYR A 244 -4.46 16.16 -1.46
CA TYR A 244 -3.10 16.53 -1.08
C TYR A 244 -2.03 15.95 -2.02
N ASN A 245 -2.43 15.40 -3.16
CA ASN A 245 -1.53 14.70 -4.08
C ASN A 245 -0.91 15.65 -5.12
N GLY A 246 0.43 15.70 -5.20
CA GLY A 246 1.16 16.57 -6.12
C GLY A 246 0.88 16.30 -7.60
N GLU A 247 0.63 15.06 -8.00
CA GLU A 247 0.28 14.74 -9.38
C GLU A 247 -1.15 15.19 -9.72
N ALA A 248 -2.08 14.97 -8.80
CA ALA A 248 -3.44 15.50 -8.92
C ALA A 248 -3.43 17.04 -8.99
N ALA A 249 -2.54 17.71 -8.25
CA ALA A 249 -2.38 19.16 -8.31
C ALA A 249 -1.88 19.65 -9.68
N LEU A 250 -0.90 18.97 -10.31
CA LEU A 250 -0.49 19.28 -11.69
C LEU A 250 -1.65 19.17 -12.68
N ARG A 251 -2.53 18.18 -12.46
CA ARG A 251 -3.74 17.94 -13.27
C ARG A 251 -4.93 18.82 -12.86
N LYS A 252 -4.75 19.76 -11.91
CA LYS A 252 -5.80 20.64 -11.37
C LYS A 252 -6.99 19.89 -10.74
N MET A 253 -6.74 18.71 -10.19
CA MET A 253 -7.72 17.87 -9.50
C MET A 253 -7.60 17.95 -7.97
N ALA A 254 -6.46 18.39 -7.44
CA ALA A 254 -6.29 18.58 -6.00
C ALA A 254 -6.93 19.91 -5.55
N PHE A 255 -8.03 19.85 -4.80
CA PHE A 255 -8.77 21.05 -4.37
C PHE A 255 -8.09 21.87 -3.26
N LEU A 256 -7.04 21.33 -2.62
CA LEU A 256 -6.22 22.06 -1.63
C LEU A 256 -4.97 22.70 -2.25
N ALA A 257 -4.66 22.43 -3.53
CA ALA A 257 -3.53 23.07 -4.19
C ALA A 257 -3.68 24.60 -4.16
N GLY A 258 -2.63 25.30 -3.74
CA GLY A 258 -2.64 26.75 -3.56
C GLY A 258 -3.24 27.23 -2.23
N LYS A 259 -3.61 26.32 -1.31
CA LYS A 259 -4.07 26.63 0.05
C LYS A 259 -3.06 26.22 1.12
N GLU A 260 -1.81 26.00 0.73
CA GLU A 260 -0.73 25.63 1.64
C GLU A 260 -0.60 26.71 2.74
N ASN A 261 -0.39 26.26 3.97
CA ASN A 261 -0.35 27.08 5.18
C ASN A 261 -1.63 27.86 5.50
N THR A 262 -2.79 27.43 4.98
CA THR A 262 -4.10 28.03 5.27
C THR A 262 -4.95 27.12 6.16
N LYS A 263 -5.72 27.70 7.10
CA LYS A 263 -6.70 26.97 7.92
C LYS A 263 -7.92 26.63 7.05
N VAL A 264 -8.05 25.34 6.70
CA VAL A 264 -9.12 24.82 5.83
C VAL A 264 -9.90 23.66 6.46
N PHE A 265 -9.48 23.23 7.65
CA PHE A 265 -10.17 22.26 8.49
C PHE A 265 -10.46 22.85 9.88
N ASN A 266 -11.32 22.16 10.65
CA ASN A 266 -11.45 22.43 12.08
C ASN A 266 -10.09 22.19 12.79
N GLU A 267 -9.80 22.95 13.84
CA GLU A 267 -8.51 22.86 14.55
C GLU A 267 -8.25 21.53 15.26
N MET A 268 -9.29 20.73 15.52
CA MET A 268 -9.13 19.38 16.05
C MET A 268 -8.62 18.39 15.00
N VAL A 269 -8.70 18.74 13.71
CA VAL A 269 -8.29 17.84 12.61
C VAL A 269 -6.79 17.96 12.40
N ASN A 270 -6.12 16.82 12.59
CA ASN A 270 -4.72 16.62 12.26
C ASN A 270 -4.63 15.40 11.35
N ILE A 271 -3.96 15.54 10.21
CA ILE A 271 -3.78 14.48 9.23
C ILE A 271 -2.28 14.29 9.04
N ILE A 272 -1.81 13.07 9.22
CA ILE A 272 -0.40 12.72 9.22
C ILE A 272 -0.18 11.64 8.17
N ASP A 273 0.87 11.79 7.37
CA ASP A 273 1.43 10.70 6.56
C ASP A 273 2.70 10.19 7.27
N ASP A 274 2.66 8.97 7.78
CA ASP A 274 3.73 8.40 8.60
C ASP A 274 4.31 7.08 8.03
N PRO A 275 5.26 7.16 7.10
CA PRO A 275 5.89 5.97 6.52
C PRO A 275 6.65 5.11 7.53
N LEU A 276 6.98 5.65 8.71
CA LEU A 276 7.81 5.01 9.74
C LEU A 276 7.02 4.67 11.00
N MET A 277 5.69 4.70 10.92
CA MET A 277 4.78 4.51 12.05
C MET A 277 5.15 3.27 12.85
N ASN A 278 5.26 3.46 14.17
CA ASN A 278 5.50 2.38 15.11
C ASN A 278 4.20 2.02 15.84
N HIS A 279 3.37 1.21 15.19
CA HIS A 279 2.07 0.78 15.68
C HIS A 279 1.88 -0.72 15.43
N GLU A 280 1.16 -1.41 16.32
CA GLU A 280 0.97 -2.88 16.27
C GLU A 280 0.17 -3.37 15.05
N GLU A 281 -0.62 -2.48 14.45
CA GLU A 281 -1.37 -2.75 13.21
C GLU A 281 -0.60 -2.37 11.94
N VAL A 282 0.57 -1.72 12.06
CA VAL A 282 1.42 -1.39 10.91
C VAL A 282 2.47 -2.48 10.76
N LEU A 283 2.35 -3.24 9.67
CA LEU A 283 3.23 -4.38 9.39
C LEU A 283 4.59 -3.92 8.87
N HIS A 284 4.61 -2.87 8.03
CA HIS A 284 5.81 -2.45 7.32
C HIS A 284 6.10 -0.97 7.48
N LYS A 285 7.37 -0.66 7.71
CA LYS A 285 7.90 0.69 7.62
C LYS A 285 8.54 0.91 6.27
N THR A 286 8.36 2.08 5.70
CA THR A 286 8.95 2.46 4.41
C THR A 286 10.09 3.45 4.64
N PRO A 287 11.36 3.02 4.60
CA PRO A 287 12.51 3.91 4.82
C PRO A 287 12.79 4.83 3.61
N PHE A 288 12.42 4.41 2.41
CA PHE A 288 12.58 5.16 1.17
C PHE A 288 11.50 4.81 0.14
N ASP A 289 11.21 5.77 -0.73
CA ASP A 289 10.21 5.66 -1.80
C ASP A 289 10.75 4.96 -3.07
N SER A 290 9.92 4.82 -4.11
CA SER A 290 10.34 4.13 -5.35
C SER A 290 11.37 4.89 -6.19
N GLU A 291 11.71 6.13 -5.82
CA GLU A 291 12.76 6.93 -6.44
C GLU A 291 14.03 6.99 -5.56
N GLY A 292 14.01 6.30 -4.41
CA GLY A 292 15.12 6.26 -3.46
C GLY A 292 15.18 7.47 -2.53
N VAL A 293 14.13 8.28 -2.45
CA VAL A 293 14.07 9.42 -1.52
C VAL A 293 13.73 8.92 -0.13
N ALA A 294 14.50 9.34 0.89
CA ALA A 294 14.27 8.96 2.28
C ALA A 294 12.90 9.45 2.73
N CYS A 295 12.13 8.53 3.31
CA CYS A 295 10.82 8.82 3.84
C CYS A 295 10.91 9.40 5.26
N TYR A 296 9.95 10.24 5.60
CA TYR A 296 9.80 10.83 6.93
C TYR A 296 8.34 11.10 7.24
N THR A 297 8.00 11.15 8.53
CA THR A 297 6.67 11.51 9.02
C THR A 297 6.38 12.98 8.73
N LYS A 298 5.21 13.27 8.17
CA LYS A 298 4.83 14.64 7.80
C LYS A 298 3.39 14.94 8.17
N ASP A 299 3.17 16.13 8.71
CA ASP A 299 1.84 16.69 8.90
C ASP A 299 1.32 17.14 7.53
N LEU A 300 0.21 16.55 7.05
CA LEU A 300 -0.54 17.08 5.90
C LEU A 300 -1.50 18.18 6.36
N VAL A 301 -2.09 18.00 7.54
CA VAL A 301 -2.90 18.99 8.24
C VAL A 301 -2.47 19.02 9.69
N LYS A 302 -2.21 20.20 10.24
CA LYS A 302 -1.94 20.39 11.68
C LYS A 302 -2.73 21.55 12.23
N ASP A 303 -3.46 21.31 13.31
CA ASP A 303 -4.37 22.25 13.94
C ASP A 303 -5.35 22.89 12.93
N GLY A 304 -5.84 22.07 12.00
CA GLY A 304 -6.72 22.48 10.90
C GLY A 304 -6.04 23.24 9.75
N VAL A 305 -4.73 23.48 9.83
CA VAL A 305 -3.93 24.15 8.80
C VAL A 305 -3.34 23.14 7.83
N PHE A 306 -3.69 23.24 6.55
CA PHE A 306 -3.10 22.42 5.49
C PHE A 306 -1.64 22.80 5.29
N LYS A 307 -0.72 21.84 5.37
CA LYS A 307 0.73 22.11 5.37
C LYS A 307 1.38 22.00 4.00
N GLY A 308 0.84 21.16 3.12
CA GLY A 308 1.41 20.98 1.79
C GLY A 308 0.94 19.72 1.10
N LEU A 309 1.24 19.68 -0.20
CA LEU A 309 1.07 18.49 -1.02
C LEU A 309 2.20 17.49 -0.75
N ILE A 310 1.95 16.22 -1.02
CA ILE A 310 2.99 15.20 -1.14
C ILE A 310 3.50 15.13 -2.58
N HIS A 311 4.79 14.81 -2.74
CA HIS A 311 5.50 14.91 -4.00
C HIS A 311 6.46 13.74 -4.23
N ASN A 312 6.54 13.33 -5.50
CA ASN A 312 7.71 12.67 -6.10
C ASN A 312 8.66 13.73 -6.69
N LEU A 313 9.80 13.33 -7.27
CA LEU A 313 10.77 14.27 -7.86
C LEU A 313 10.14 15.16 -8.94
N LYS A 314 9.34 14.56 -9.85
CA LYS A 314 8.68 15.28 -10.95
C LYS A 314 7.78 16.41 -10.43
N THR A 315 6.88 16.08 -9.52
CA THR A 315 5.90 17.04 -9.00
C THR A 315 6.56 18.06 -8.10
N ALA A 316 7.54 17.66 -7.28
CA ALA A 316 8.33 18.59 -6.48
C ALA A 316 8.97 19.68 -7.34
N LYS A 317 9.62 19.26 -8.43
CA LYS A 317 10.26 20.18 -9.38
C LYS A 317 9.26 21.12 -10.04
N ALA A 318 8.12 20.61 -10.48
CA ALA A 318 7.08 21.41 -11.13
C ALA A 318 6.45 22.45 -10.18
N PHE A 319 6.43 22.19 -8.87
CA PHE A 319 5.97 23.12 -7.83
C PHE A 319 7.10 23.95 -7.20
N GLY A 320 8.36 23.80 -7.66
CA GLY A 320 9.50 24.52 -7.10
C GLY A 320 9.82 24.15 -5.65
N THR A 321 9.54 22.91 -5.24
CA THR A 321 9.78 22.35 -3.90
C THR A 321 10.67 21.09 -4.00
N THR A 322 10.84 20.39 -2.88
CA THR A 322 11.59 19.13 -2.78
C THR A 322 10.65 17.93 -2.70
N SER A 323 11.12 16.75 -3.12
CA SER A 323 10.36 15.49 -2.92
C SER A 323 10.06 15.29 -1.44
N THR A 324 8.87 14.77 -1.14
CA THR A 324 8.45 14.45 0.22
C THR A 324 8.67 12.97 0.56
N GLY A 325 9.36 12.23 -0.32
CA GLY A 325 9.54 10.79 -0.19
C GLY A 325 8.20 10.07 -0.31
N ASN A 326 7.45 10.33 -1.40
CA ASN A 326 6.11 9.77 -1.64
C ASN A 326 5.95 9.24 -3.08
N ALA A 327 7.05 8.94 -3.77
CA ALA A 327 6.99 8.33 -5.09
C ALA A 327 6.51 6.88 -5.04
N SER A 328 5.64 6.52 -5.99
CA SER A 328 5.13 5.17 -6.21
C SER A 328 5.18 4.85 -7.69
N ASN A 329 6.32 4.36 -8.16
CA ASN A 329 6.66 4.16 -9.56
C ASN A 329 6.50 5.45 -10.38
N THR A 330 5.39 5.60 -11.10
CA THR A 330 5.07 6.77 -11.92
C THR A 330 4.10 7.73 -11.22
N SER A 331 3.57 7.37 -10.06
CA SER A 331 2.58 8.15 -9.32
C SER A 331 3.11 8.69 -7.99
N VAL A 332 2.25 9.42 -7.27
CA VAL A 332 2.48 9.87 -5.89
C VAL A 332 1.44 9.19 -4.99
N ARG A 333 1.85 8.71 -3.81
CA ARG A 333 0.92 8.15 -2.80
C ARG A 333 1.34 8.47 -1.37
N GLY A 334 0.37 8.50 -0.46
CA GLY A 334 0.64 8.39 0.97
C GLY A 334 1.04 6.96 1.36
N TYR A 335 1.73 6.82 2.48
CA TYR A 335 2.02 5.51 3.08
C TYR A 335 0.97 5.22 4.16
N ASN A 336 1.28 5.50 5.42
CA ASN A 336 0.29 5.43 6.49
C ASN A 336 -0.31 6.82 6.68
N THR A 337 -1.32 7.17 5.88
CA THR A 337 -2.04 8.44 6.03
C THR A 337 -3.27 8.27 6.92
N TYR A 338 -3.33 8.98 8.04
CA TYR A 338 -4.39 8.83 9.04
C TYR A 338 -4.80 10.16 9.67
N ILE A 339 -6.00 10.20 10.24
CA ILE A 339 -6.46 11.28 11.11
C ILE A 339 -5.97 10.97 12.52
N ALA A 340 -5.21 11.89 13.13
CA ALA A 340 -4.66 11.68 14.46
C ALA A 340 -5.80 11.56 15.50
N PRO A 341 -5.63 10.73 16.55
CA PRO A 341 -6.67 10.51 17.54
C PRO A 341 -7.02 11.79 18.30
N GLY A 342 -8.32 11.96 18.54
CA GLY A 342 -8.85 12.99 19.43
C GLY A 342 -8.66 12.64 20.91
N LYS A 343 -9.32 13.40 21.78
CA LYS A 343 -9.24 13.21 23.24
C LYS A 343 -10.38 12.38 23.84
N LYS A 344 -11.47 12.18 23.09
CA LYS A 344 -12.69 11.54 23.58
C LYS A 344 -12.73 10.06 23.22
N SER A 345 -13.28 9.25 24.12
CA SER A 345 -13.63 7.85 23.83
C SER A 345 -14.89 7.77 22.96
N LYS A 346 -15.15 6.58 22.40
CA LYS A 346 -16.37 6.32 21.64
C LYS A 346 -17.62 6.53 22.50
N GLU A 347 -17.59 6.11 23.76
CA GLU A 347 -18.69 6.26 24.70
C GLU A 347 -18.97 7.73 25.03
N GLU A 348 -17.92 8.54 25.18
CA GLU A 348 -18.06 9.99 25.37
C GLU A 348 -18.65 10.67 24.13
N LEU A 349 -18.22 10.28 22.93
CA LEU A 349 -18.79 10.78 21.67
C LEU A 349 -20.26 10.40 21.52
N LEU A 350 -20.64 9.18 21.89
CA LEU A 350 -22.03 8.73 21.87
C LEU A 350 -22.88 9.46 22.92
N ALA A 351 -22.33 9.71 24.12
CA ALA A 351 -23.03 10.47 25.16
C ALA A 351 -23.29 11.93 24.75
N ASP A 352 -22.42 12.53 23.93
CA ASP A 352 -22.64 13.89 23.39
C ASP A 352 -23.81 13.94 22.38
N LEU A 353 -24.15 12.82 21.72
CA LEU A 353 -25.25 12.77 20.73
C LEU A 353 -26.64 12.76 21.39
N GLY A 354 -26.73 12.38 22.67
CA GLY A 354 -27.99 12.26 23.42
C GLY A 354 -28.42 10.83 23.70
#